data_AF-A0A1F9QCQ9-F1
#
_entry.id   AF-A0A1F9QCQ9-F1
#
_cell.length_a   1.000
_cell.length_b   1.000
_cell.length_c   1.000
_cell.angle_alpha   90.00
_cell.angle_beta   90.00
_cell.angle_gamma   90.00
#
_symmetry.space_group_name_H-M   'P 1'
#
loop_
_entity.id
_entity.type
_entity.pdbx_description
1 polymer ?
#
loop_
_entity_poly.entity_id
_entity_poly.type
_entity_poly.pdbx_seq_one_letter_code
_entity_poly.pdbx_strand_id
1 'polypeptide(L)'
;MAKSDIIVGLDIGTTKICAVVGEAKDDGVVDIIGIGTSPSTGLRRGVVVNIEQTVQSIKKALEEAELMAGCEIHSVYAGIAGSHIKGFNSHGVIAVKGGEVTQKDVDRVIEAAKAVAIPLDREVIHTLPQEFIVDDQRGIADPLGMAGVRLEVKVHIVTGAVTSAQNIVRSCHRSGLDVADIVLESLASSKAVLSAEEREIGVCLVDLGGGTTDIAIFSKDSIKHTAVLALGGNNLTNDIAFGLRTPMTAAEKIKIDHGCALAELVKVDEGIEVPSVGGRDSRAMSKRVLAEICEPRCEEILAL
;
A
#
# COMPACT_ATOMS: atom_id res chain seq x y z
N MET A 1 -1.64 19.50 30.48
CA MET A 1 -2.15 19.29 29.11
C MET A 1 -2.06 17.80 28.85
N ALA A 2 -3.16 17.16 28.47
CA ALA A 2 -3.12 15.75 28.11
C ALA A 2 -2.13 15.60 26.94
N LYS A 3 -1.24 14.62 27.03
CA LYS A 3 -0.31 14.29 25.96
C LYS A 3 -1.18 13.80 24.81
N SER A 4 -1.29 14.57 23.72
CA SER A 4 -2.02 14.09 22.56
C SER A 4 -1.24 12.95 21.93
N ASP A 5 -1.96 11.89 21.55
CA ASP A 5 -1.37 10.72 20.93
C ASP A 5 -1.12 11.03 19.45
N ILE A 6 0.11 11.46 19.18
CA ILE A 6 0.61 11.71 17.83
C ILE A 6 0.91 10.35 17.18
N ILE A 7 0.32 10.14 16.00
CA ILE A 7 0.54 8.97 15.16
C ILE A 7 1.14 9.44 13.84
N VAL A 8 2.18 8.75 13.37
CA VAL A 8 2.85 9.11 12.12
C VAL A 8 2.84 7.94 11.15
N GLY A 9 2.29 8.16 9.97
CA GLY A 9 2.38 7.24 8.83
C GLY A 9 3.53 7.65 7.91
N LEU A 10 4.35 6.68 7.51
CA LEU A 10 5.42 6.87 6.53
C LEU A 10 5.21 5.93 5.35
N ASP A 11 4.76 6.48 4.23
CA ASP A 11 4.67 5.79 2.95
C ASP A 11 6.01 5.91 2.21
N ILE A 12 6.67 4.78 1.98
CA ILE A 12 7.97 4.69 1.29
C ILE A 12 7.74 4.19 -0.13
N GLY A 13 7.14 5.05 -0.95
CA GLY A 13 6.82 4.75 -2.34
C GLY A 13 8.01 4.77 -3.31
N THR A 14 7.80 4.16 -4.47
CA THR A 14 8.82 4.09 -5.54
C THR A 14 9.14 5.47 -6.16
N THR A 15 8.15 6.35 -6.27
CA THR A 15 8.31 7.68 -6.89
C THR A 15 8.35 8.82 -5.87
N LYS A 16 7.73 8.62 -4.71
CA LYS A 16 7.56 9.62 -3.66
C LYS A 16 7.58 8.93 -2.30
N ILE A 17 8.20 9.55 -1.32
CA ILE A 17 8.04 9.24 0.11
C ILE A 17 7.12 10.29 0.71
N CYS A 18 6.15 9.87 1.53
CA CYS A 18 5.20 10.76 2.20
C CYS A 18 5.19 10.45 3.70
N ALA A 19 5.42 11.47 4.53
CA ALA A 19 5.20 11.42 5.96
C ALA A 19 3.92 12.20 6.29
N VAL A 20 3.04 11.61 7.09
CA VAL A 20 1.79 12.23 7.55
C VAL A 20 1.71 12.12 9.06
N VAL A 21 1.53 13.25 9.73
CA VAL A 21 1.40 13.37 11.18
C VAL A 21 -0.07 13.62 11.51
N GLY A 22 -0.63 12.72 12.31
CA GLY A 22 -2.00 12.77 12.78
C GLY A 22 -2.06 12.91 14.30
N GLU A 23 -3.01 13.70 14.78
CA GLU A 23 -3.39 13.77 16.19
C GLU A 23 -4.65 12.94 16.41
N ALA A 24 -4.56 11.85 17.16
CA ALA A 24 -5.70 11.01 17.47
C ALA A 24 -6.56 11.64 18.58
N LYS A 25 -7.86 11.79 18.31
CA LYS A 25 -8.86 12.21 19.30
C LYS A 25 -9.47 11.01 20.01
N ASP A 26 -10.10 11.28 21.16
CA ASP A 26 -10.78 10.27 21.98
C ASP A 26 -11.92 9.54 21.24
N ASP A 27 -12.49 10.15 20.19
CA ASP A 27 -13.55 9.58 19.35
C ASP A 27 -13.01 8.72 18.19
N GLY A 28 -11.69 8.54 18.10
CA GLY A 28 -11.02 7.78 17.05
C GLY A 28 -10.81 8.55 15.75
N VAL A 29 -11.20 9.83 15.68
CA VAL A 29 -10.89 10.69 14.54
C VAL A 29 -9.43 11.10 14.60
N VAL A 30 -8.74 11.05 13.46
CA VAL A 30 -7.36 11.49 13.34
C VAL A 30 -7.32 12.81 12.56
N ASP A 31 -6.94 13.89 13.23
CA ASP A 31 -6.75 15.19 12.61
C ASP A 31 -5.34 15.25 12.00
N ILE A 32 -5.23 15.58 10.71
CA ILE A 32 -3.93 15.75 10.07
C ILE A 32 -3.34 17.10 10.45
N ILE A 33 -2.20 17.07 11.14
CA ILE A 33 -1.51 18.26 11.63
C ILE A 33 -0.19 18.54 10.88
N GLY A 34 0.33 17.56 10.14
CA GLY A 34 1.55 17.73 9.33
C GLY A 34 1.62 16.78 8.16
N ILE A 35 2.14 17.27 7.04
CA ILE A 35 2.41 16.47 5.83
C ILE A 35 3.76 16.92 5.28
N GLY A 36 4.59 15.96 4.90
CA GLY A 36 5.83 16.22 4.20
C GLY A 36 6.09 15.19 3.13
N THR A 37 6.70 15.61 2.03
CA THR A 37 6.92 14.73 0.88
C THR A 37 8.31 14.88 0.29
N SER A 38 8.83 13.82 -0.32
CA SER A 38 10.08 13.91 -1.05
C SER A 38 10.08 12.99 -2.26
N PRO A 39 10.62 13.40 -3.42
CA PRO A 39 10.90 12.48 -4.51
C PRO A 39 11.74 11.29 -4.03
N SER A 40 11.32 10.09 -4.38
CA SER A 40 12.02 8.85 -4.04
C SER A 40 13.01 8.48 -5.13
N THR A 41 14.25 8.18 -4.76
CA THR A 41 15.30 7.77 -5.71
C THR A 41 15.97 6.44 -5.34
N GLY A 42 15.76 5.97 -4.10
CA GLY A 42 16.36 4.74 -3.59
C GLY A 42 15.51 3.48 -3.76
N LEU A 43 14.32 3.59 -4.37
CA LEU A 43 13.37 2.50 -4.53
C LEU A 43 13.14 2.11 -5.99
N ARG A 44 12.83 0.82 -6.19
CA ARG A 44 12.42 0.26 -7.48
C ARG A 44 11.36 -0.81 -7.26
N ARG A 45 10.15 -0.60 -7.80
CA ARG A 45 9.03 -1.56 -7.75
C ARG A 45 8.70 -2.01 -6.31
N GLY A 46 8.65 -1.05 -5.39
CA GLY A 46 8.38 -1.28 -3.96
C GLY A 46 9.56 -1.86 -3.17
N VAL A 47 10.75 -2.02 -3.77
CA VAL A 47 11.93 -2.55 -3.09
C VAL A 47 13.00 -1.47 -2.94
N VAL A 48 13.54 -1.33 -1.74
CA VAL A 48 14.69 -0.46 -1.48
C VAL A 48 15.94 -1.05 -2.12
N VAL A 49 16.49 -0.36 -3.11
CA VAL A 49 17.71 -0.72 -3.84
C VAL A 49 18.93 0.12 -3.43
N ASN A 50 18.69 1.30 -2.84
CA ASN A 50 19.73 2.16 -2.30
C ASN A 50 19.28 2.78 -0.96
N ILE A 51 19.90 2.34 0.14
CA ILE A 51 19.53 2.76 1.50
C ILE A 51 19.88 4.23 1.71
N GLU A 52 21.06 4.69 1.32
CA GLU A 52 21.50 6.07 1.51
C GLU A 52 20.56 7.07 0.82
N GLN A 53 20.16 6.79 -0.42
CA GLN A 53 19.20 7.64 -1.15
C GLN A 53 17.82 7.62 -0.49
N THR A 54 17.38 6.45 -0.02
CA THR A 54 16.10 6.31 0.71
C THR A 54 16.12 7.12 2.01
N VAL A 55 17.19 7.04 2.79
CA VAL A 55 17.39 7.83 4.03
C VAL A 55 17.31 9.32 3.73
N GLN A 56 17.93 9.80 2.66
CA GLN A 56 17.87 11.22 2.29
C GLN A 56 16.46 11.66 1.93
N SER A 57 15.71 10.86 1.17
CA SER A 57 14.31 11.15 0.83
C SER A 57 13.41 11.11 2.07
N ILE A 58 13.61 10.17 2.98
CA ILE A 58 12.87 10.09 4.25
C ILE A 58 13.12 11.36 5.08
N LYS A 59 14.37 11.74 5.31
CA LYS A 59 14.71 12.93 6.11
C LYS A 59 14.06 14.20 5.58
N LYS A 60 14.06 14.40 4.26
CA LYS A 60 13.40 15.56 3.64
C LYS A 60 11.88 15.57 3.88
N ALA A 61 11.23 14.42 3.72
CA ALA A 61 9.80 14.31 4.00
C ALA A 61 9.48 14.53 5.49
N LEU A 62 10.35 14.07 6.39
CA LEU A 62 10.20 14.31 7.83
C LEU A 62 10.38 15.79 8.18
N GLU A 63 11.42 16.44 7.68
CA GLU A 63 11.69 17.87 7.94
C GLU A 63 10.48 18.75 7.57
N GLU A 64 9.84 18.48 6.42
CA GLU A 64 8.61 19.18 6.02
C GLU A 64 7.42 18.88 6.96
N ALA A 65 7.23 17.61 7.33
CA ALA A 65 6.14 17.18 8.19
C ALA A 65 6.26 17.72 9.63
N GLU A 66 7.46 17.67 10.21
CA GLU A 66 7.80 18.20 11.54
C GLU A 66 7.62 19.72 11.59
N LEU A 67 8.06 20.44 10.54
CA LEU A 67 7.88 21.88 10.46
C LEU A 67 6.39 22.27 10.43
N MET A 68 5.57 21.53 9.68
CA MET A 68 4.14 21.77 9.58
C MET A 68 3.41 21.43 10.88
N ALA A 69 3.76 20.31 11.52
CA ALA A 69 3.13 19.85 12.77
C ALA A 69 3.63 20.60 14.02
N GLY A 70 4.82 21.20 13.97
CA GLY A 70 5.45 21.84 15.13
C GLY A 70 5.88 20.84 16.22
N CYS A 71 6.22 19.60 15.83
CA CYS A 71 6.65 18.53 16.74
C CYS A 71 7.83 17.74 16.16
N GLU A 72 8.56 17.04 17.01
CA GLU A 72 9.58 16.06 16.60
C GLU A 72 8.93 14.67 16.40
N ILE A 73 9.30 13.98 15.32
CA ILE A 73 8.84 12.64 15.00
C ILE A 73 9.91 11.64 15.41
N HIS A 74 9.57 10.71 16.31
CA HIS A 74 10.51 9.67 16.77
C HIS A 74 10.14 8.27 16.32
N SER A 75 8.87 8.00 16.05
CA SER A 75 8.39 6.66 15.68
C SER A 75 7.32 6.75 14.60
N VAL A 76 7.33 5.79 13.68
CA VAL A 76 6.42 5.75 12.53
C VAL A 76 5.81 4.36 12.32
N TYR A 77 4.62 4.32 11.74
CA TYR A 77 4.08 3.16 11.04
C TYR A 77 4.53 3.23 9.58
N ALA A 78 5.35 2.27 9.15
CA ALA A 78 5.95 2.30 7.81
C ALA A 78 5.15 1.44 6.82
N GLY A 79 4.87 1.98 5.65
CA GLY A 79 4.28 1.25 4.53
C GLY A 79 5.24 0.22 3.94
N ILE A 80 4.70 -0.94 3.57
CA ILE A 80 5.36 -1.91 2.70
C ILE A 80 4.43 -2.31 1.55
N ALA A 81 4.99 -2.31 0.34
CA ALA A 81 4.36 -2.81 -0.86
C ALA A 81 5.37 -3.50 -1.78
N GLY A 82 4.88 -4.06 -2.88
CA GLY A 82 5.72 -4.57 -3.95
C GLY A 82 5.70 -6.08 -4.13
N SER A 83 6.31 -6.52 -5.23
CA SER A 83 6.23 -7.90 -5.74
C SER A 83 6.75 -9.01 -4.80
N HIS A 84 7.36 -8.63 -3.68
CA HIS A 84 7.83 -9.56 -2.66
C HIS A 84 6.75 -9.90 -1.62
N ILE A 85 5.61 -9.20 -1.64
CA ILE A 85 4.44 -9.48 -0.82
C ILE A 85 3.65 -10.65 -1.40
N LYS A 86 3.17 -11.55 -0.53
CA LYS A 86 2.26 -12.64 -0.88
C LYS A 86 1.21 -12.81 0.19
N GLY A 87 -0.06 -12.82 -0.22
CA GLY A 87 -1.20 -13.21 0.60
C GLY A 87 -1.63 -14.65 0.35
N PHE A 88 -2.02 -15.37 1.39
CA PHE A 88 -2.69 -16.66 1.27
C PHE A 88 -3.63 -16.91 2.46
N ASN A 89 -4.59 -17.80 2.28
CA ASN A 89 -5.56 -18.11 3.34
C ASN A 89 -5.11 -19.33 4.15
N SER A 90 -5.37 -19.29 5.45
CA SER A 90 -5.11 -20.39 6.39
C SER A 90 -6.31 -20.62 7.31
N HIS A 91 -6.34 -21.79 7.93
CA HIS A 91 -7.43 -22.24 8.79
C HIS A 91 -6.88 -22.83 10.09
N GLY A 92 -7.33 -22.30 11.22
CA GLY A 92 -7.00 -22.80 12.55
C GLY A 92 -8.21 -23.43 13.22
N VAL A 93 -8.02 -24.51 13.98
CA VAL A 93 -9.07 -25.20 14.73
C VAL A 93 -8.56 -25.59 16.10
N ILE A 94 -9.34 -25.31 17.14
CA ILE A 94 -9.04 -25.74 18.52
C ILE A 94 -10.31 -26.26 19.22
N ALA A 95 -10.09 -27.06 20.26
CA ALA A 95 -11.13 -27.36 21.24
C ALA A 95 -11.20 -26.25 22.30
N VAL A 96 -12.42 -25.84 22.64
CA VAL A 96 -12.74 -24.87 23.70
C VAL A 96 -12.96 -25.62 25.01
N LYS A 97 -12.30 -25.19 26.09
CA LYS A 97 -12.45 -25.81 27.41
C LYS A 97 -13.40 -24.98 28.25
N GLY A 98 -14.40 -25.61 28.85
CA GLY A 98 -15.36 -24.93 29.72
C GLY A 98 -16.66 -24.51 29.03
N GLY A 99 -16.80 -24.76 27.73
CA GLY A 99 -18.06 -24.56 26.99
C GLY A 99 -18.35 -23.12 26.58
N GLU A 100 -17.44 -22.19 26.84
CA GLU A 100 -17.54 -20.76 26.47
C GLU A 100 -16.19 -20.30 25.90
N VAL A 101 -16.23 -19.55 24.81
CA VAL A 101 -15.04 -19.03 24.14
C VAL A 101 -14.44 -17.89 24.95
N THR A 102 -13.17 -18.04 25.33
CA THR A 102 -12.40 -17.00 26.04
C THR A 102 -11.42 -16.29 25.10
N GLN A 103 -10.89 -15.14 25.52
CA GLN A 103 -9.83 -14.44 24.77
C GLN A 103 -8.61 -15.36 24.53
N LYS A 104 -8.27 -16.21 25.51
CA LYS A 104 -7.19 -17.19 25.36
C LYS A 104 -7.48 -18.21 24.26
N ASP A 105 -8.75 -18.56 24.02
CA ASP A 105 -9.13 -19.46 22.94
C ASP A 105 -9.05 -18.74 21.58
N VAL A 106 -9.44 -17.46 21.51
CA VAL A 106 -9.27 -16.61 20.32
C VAL A 106 -7.78 -16.50 19.94
N ASP A 107 -6.91 -16.18 20.91
CA ASP A 107 -5.47 -16.08 20.67
C ASP A 107 -4.92 -17.43 20.19
N ARG A 108 -5.30 -18.53 20.85
CA ARG A 108 -4.86 -19.88 20.49
C ARG A 108 -5.31 -20.32 19.11
N VAL A 109 -6.54 -20.01 18.69
CA VAL A 109 -7.04 -20.42 17.37
C VAL A 109 -6.35 -19.62 16.26
N ILE A 110 -6.04 -18.34 16.51
CA ILE A 110 -5.25 -17.51 15.60
C ILE A 110 -3.82 -18.06 15.48
N GLU A 111 -3.18 -18.40 16.59
CA GLU A 111 -1.84 -19.01 16.57
C GLU A 111 -1.84 -20.37 15.84
N ALA A 112 -2.88 -21.18 16.01
CA ALA A 112 -3.05 -22.42 15.25
C ALA A 112 -3.17 -22.15 13.74
N ALA A 113 -3.87 -21.09 13.33
CA ALA A 113 -3.99 -20.71 11.93
C ALA A 113 -2.67 -20.17 11.34
N LYS A 114 -1.81 -19.57 12.17
CA LYS A 114 -0.46 -19.12 11.79
C LYS A 114 0.56 -20.25 11.69
N ALA A 115 0.26 -21.44 12.20
CA ALA A 115 1.16 -22.61 12.22
C ALA A 115 1.32 -23.28 10.84
N VAL A 116 1.54 -22.47 9.81
CA VAL A 116 1.83 -22.86 8.43
C VAL A 116 3.33 -22.73 8.16
N ALA A 117 3.84 -23.54 7.24
CA ALA A 117 5.25 -23.48 6.85
C ALA A 117 5.55 -22.18 6.10
N ILE A 118 6.12 -21.19 6.78
CA ILE A 118 6.66 -19.98 6.16
C ILE A 118 8.12 -20.21 5.79
N PRO A 119 8.51 -19.98 4.52
CA PRO A 119 9.92 -20.04 4.11
C PRO A 119 10.80 -19.12 4.96
N LEU A 120 12.04 -19.54 5.24
CA LEU A 120 12.98 -18.80 6.11
C LEU A 120 13.37 -17.41 5.58
N ASP A 121 13.22 -17.18 4.27
CA ASP A 121 13.45 -15.89 3.62
C ASP A 121 12.23 -14.96 3.67
N ARG A 122 11.15 -15.38 4.33
CA ARG A 122 9.91 -14.63 4.47
C ARG A 122 9.49 -14.48 5.93
N GLU A 123 8.82 -13.39 6.22
CA GLU A 123 8.19 -13.13 7.52
C GLU A 123 6.71 -12.77 7.35
N VAL A 124 5.93 -13.00 8.39
CA VAL A 124 4.52 -12.62 8.46
C VAL A 124 4.45 -11.14 8.78
N ILE A 125 3.81 -10.37 7.91
CA ILE A 125 3.56 -8.94 8.10
C ILE A 125 2.20 -8.74 8.77
N HIS A 126 1.15 -9.40 8.26
CA HIS A 126 -0.21 -9.31 8.82
C HIS A 126 -0.84 -10.69 8.93
N THR A 127 -1.62 -10.91 10.00
CA THR A 127 -2.56 -12.02 10.12
C THR A 127 -3.94 -11.43 10.36
N LEU A 128 -4.81 -11.54 9.36
CA LEU A 128 -6.08 -10.84 9.32
C LEU A 128 -7.22 -11.87 9.44
N PRO A 129 -7.94 -11.95 10.57
CA PRO A 129 -9.12 -12.80 10.69
C PRO A 129 -10.18 -12.44 9.65
N GLN A 130 -10.75 -13.46 9.01
CA GLN A 130 -11.82 -13.32 8.02
C GLN A 130 -13.17 -13.70 8.59
N GLU A 131 -13.22 -14.81 9.33
CA GLU A 131 -14.39 -15.25 10.08
C GLU A 131 -13.95 -16.23 11.17
N PHE A 132 -14.72 -16.25 12.25
CA PHE A 132 -14.71 -17.31 13.24
C PHE A 132 -15.89 -18.26 13.00
N ILE A 133 -15.71 -19.50 13.46
CA ILE A 133 -16.71 -20.55 13.40
C ILE A 133 -16.80 -21.22 14.77
N VAL A 134 -17.99 -21.26 15.37
CA VAL A 134 -18.24 -21.91 16.65
C VAL A 134 -19.24 -23.03 16.44
N ASP A 135 -18.86 -24.29 16.71
CA ASP A 135 -19.72 -25.48 16.55
C ASP A 135 -20.51 -25.49 15.22
N ASP A 136 -19.79 -25.31 14.09
CA ASP A 136 -20.32 -25.22 12.72
C ASP A 136 -21.11 -23.94 12.34
N GLN A 137 -21.37 -23.04 13.29
CA GLN A 137 -21.95 -21.72 13.02
C GLN A 137 -20.89 -20.78 12.43
N ARG A 138 -21.10 -20.33 11.18
CA ARG A 138 -20.16 -19.48 10.41
C ARG A 138 -20.53 -17.99 10.45
N GLY A 139 -19.63 -17.15 9.93
CA GLY A 139 -19.86 -15.70 9.78
C GLY A 139 -19.77 -14.92 11.09
N ILE A 140 -19.08 -15.46 12.09
CA ILE A 140 -18.90 -14.82 13.40
C ILE A 140 -17.70 -13.87 13.29
N ALA A 141 -17.90 -12.59 13.59
CA ALA A 141 -16.82 -11.59 13.61
C ALA A 141 -16.06 -11.61 14.94
N ASP A 142 -16.78 -11.68 16.05
CA ASP A 142 -16.24 -11.79 17.41
C ASP A 142 -16.88 -12.97 18.13
N PRO A 143 -16.13 -14.05 18.43
CA PRO A 143 -16.65 -15.24 19.09
C PRO A 143 -16.59 -15.14 20.62
N LEU A 144 -16.04 -14.06 21.21
CA LEU A 144 -15.82 -13.96 22.64
C LEU A 144 -17.13 -14.08 23.44
N GLY A 145 -17.16 -14.99 24.41
CA GLY A 145 -18.34 -15.28 25.23
C GLY A 145 -19.39 -16.17 24.56
N MET A 146 -19.18 -16.62 23.32
CA MET A 146 -20.07 -17.59 22.68
C MET A 146 -19.91 -18.97 23.31
N ALA A 147 -21.04 -19.66 23.53
CA ALA A 147 -21.02 -21.03 24.00
C ALA A 147 -20.60 -21.98 22.86
N GLY A 148 -19.68 -22.90 23.16
CA GLY A 148 -19.30 -23.95 22.21
C GLY A 148 -18.14 -24.81 22.68
N VAL A 149 -17.91 -25.91 21.96
CA VAL A 149 -16.82 -26.87 22.26
C VAL A 149 -15.72 -26.86 21.20
N ARG A 150 -16.00 -26.32 20.01
CA ARG A 150 -15.05 -26.20 18.90
C ARG A 150 -15.03 -24.76 18.37
N LEU A 151 -13.83 -24.19 18.27
CA LEU A 151 -13.59 -22.87 17.68
C LEU A 151 -12.66 -23.00 16.49
N GLU A 152 -13.06 -22.41 15.37
CA GLU A 152 -12.27 -22.34 14.14
C GLU A 152 -12.11 -20.87 13.72
N VAL A 153 -11.04 -20.59 12.98
CA VAL A 153 -10.80 -19.27 12.38
C VAL A 153 -10.26 -19.44 10.97
N LYS A 154 -10.80 -18.67 10.04
CA LYS A 154 -10.18 -18.44 8.75
C LYS A 154 -9.42 -17.13 8.79
N VAL A 155 -8.17 -17.14 8.34
CA VAL A 155 -7.30 -15.96 8.32
C VAL A 155 -6.73 -15.75 6.92
N HIS A 156 -6.51 -14.48 6.57
CA HIS A 156 -5.64 -14.09 5.48
C HIS A 156 -4.26 -13.75 6.07
N ILE A 157 -3.24 -14.49 5.66
CA ILE A 157 -1.85 -14.26 6.07
C ILE A 157 -1.14 -13.51 4.95
N VAL A 158 -0.55 -12.37 5.29
CA VAL A 158 0.30 -11.59 4.40
C VAL A 158 1.75 -11.79 4.83
N THR A 159 2.59 -12.19 3.89
CA THR A 159 4.03 -12.36 4.10
C THR A 159 4.82 -11.43 3.18
N GLY A 160 6.01 -11.02 3.63
CA GLY A 160 6.99 -10.27 2.84
C GLY A 160 8.34 -10.97 2.84
N ALA A 161 9.23 -10.59 1.93
CA ALA A 161 10.63 -10.99 2.01
C ALA A 161 11.30 -10.29 3.21
N VAL A 162 12.01 -11.06 4.04
CA VAL A 162 12.67 -10.56 5.25
C VAL A 162 13.62 -9.41 4.92
N THR A 163 14.36 -9.54 3.81
CA THR A 163 15.32 -8.52 3.38
C THR A 163 14.64 -7.20 3.00
N SER A 164 13.44 -7.23 2.40
CA SER A 164 12.70 -6.02 2.06
C SER A 164 12.25 -5.26 3.29
N ALA A 165 11.62 -5.96 4.25
CA ALA A 165 11.16 -5.36 5.51
C ALA A 165 12.35 -4.81 6.33
N GLN A 166 13.44 -5.58 6.44
CA GLN A 166 14.66 -5.12 7.11
C GLN A 166 15.27 -3.87 6.46
N ASN A 167 15.23 -3.76 5.14
CA ASN A 167 15.75 -2.58 4.45
C ASN A 167 14.91 -1.33 4.71
N ILE A 168 13.58 -1.46 4.84
CA ILE A 168 12.70 -0.39 5.29
C ILE A 168 13.08 0.05 6.70
N VAL A 169 13.09 -0.89 7.65
CA VAL A 169 13.44 -0.64 9.07
C VAL A 169 14.82 0.01 9.19
N ARG A 170 15.80 -0.49 8.46
CA ARG A 170 17.16 0.08 8.45
C ARG A 170 17.17 1.50 7.89
N SER A 171 16.37 1.80 6.87
CA SER A 171 16.26 3.14 6.30
C SER A 171 15.61 4.10 7.30
N CYS A 172 14.59 3.66 8.05
CA CYS A 172 13.97 4.44 9.11
C CYS A 172 14.95 4.71 10.27
N HIS A 173 15.61 3.68 10.83
CA HIS A 173 16.56 3.85 11.93
C HIS A 173 17.72 4.79 11.56
N ARG A 174 18.26 4.70 10.34
CA ARG A 174 19.30 5.61 9.86
C ARG A 174 18.82 7.03 9.59
N SER A 175 17.52 7.22 9.49
CA SER A 175 16.87 8.52 9.41
C SER A 175 16.61 9.13 10.78
N GLY A 176 16.83 8.38 11.88
CA GLY A 176 16.56 8.82 13.26
C GLY A 176 15.19 8.42 13.77
N LEU A 177 14.51 7.50 13.10
CA LEU A 177 13.17 7.02 13.44
C LEU A 177 13.19 5.58 13.94
N ASP A 178 12.40 5.29 14.97
CA ASP A 178 11.95 3.94 15.29
C ASP A 178 10.78 3.54 14.38
N VAL A 179 10.61 2.23 14.15
CA VAL A 179 9.44 1.69 13.43
C VAL A 179 8.55 0.98 14.43
N ALA A 180 7.36 1.55 14.66
CA ALA A 180 6.36 0.95 15.54
C ALA A 180 5.81 -0.35 14.96
N ASP A 181 5.44 -0.32 13.67
CA ASP A 181 5.00 -1.49 12.93
C ASP A 181 5.13 -1.27 11.41
N ILE A 182 5.07 -2.36 10.65
CA ILE A 182 5.03 -2.35 9.18
C ILE A 182 3.63 -2.67 8.70
N VAL A 183 3.06 -1.79 7.89
CA VAL A 183 1.68 -1.88 7.40
C VAL A 183 1.69 -2.19 5.91
N LEU A 184 0.90 -3.19 5.49
CA LEU A 184 0.67 -3.43 4.06
C LEU A 184 -0.05 -2.23 3.46
N GLU A 185 0.52 -1.60 2.42
CA GLU A 185 -0.02 -0.36 1.85
C GLU A 185 -1.45 -0.55 1.31
N SER A 186 -1.76 -1.64 0.61
CA SER A 186 -3.13 -1.87 0.14
C SER A 186 -4.16 -2.03 1.26
N LEU A 187 -3.74 -2.51 2.44
CA LEU A 187 -4.60 -2.53 3.63
C LEU A 187 -4.79 -1.11 4.18
N ALA A 188 -3.72 -0.31 4.25
CA ALA A 188 -3.82 1.09 4.68
C ALA A 188 -4.68 1.92 3.73
N SER A 189 -4.44 1.85 2.42
CA SER A 189 -5.24 2.50 1.38
C SER A 189 -6.72 2.12 1.49
N SER A 190 -7.02 0.84 1.75
CA SER A 190 -8.41 0.37 1.92
C SER A 190 -9.13 1.04 3.09
N LYS A 191 -8.44 1.30 4.20
CA LYS A 191 -9.01 1.98 5.37
C LYS A 191 -9.23 3.46 5.13
N ALA A 192 -8.44 4.07 4.24
CA ALA A 192 -8.55 5.48 3.91
C ALA A 192 -9.69 5.78 2.92
N VAL A 193 -9.97 4.88 1.97
CA VAL A 193 -10.87 5.19 0.84
C VAL A 193 -12.16 4.37 0.80
N LEU A 194 -12.24 3.21 1.44
CA LEU A 194 -13.42 2.35 1.36
C LEU A 194 -14.39 2.58 2.52
N SER A 195 -15.68 2.65 2.20
CA SER A 195 -16.74 2.63 3.22
C SER A 195 -16.92 1.23 3.82
N ALA A 196 -17.61 1.14 4.96
CA ALA A 196 -17.94 -0.16 5.55
C ALA A 196 -18.90 -0.96 4.64
N GLU A 197 -19.84 -0.27 4.00
CA GLU A 197 -20.82 -0.87 3.09
C GLU A 197 -20.17 -1.48 1.84
N GLU A 198 -19.17 -0.79 1.26
CA GLU A 198 -18.42 -1.31 0.11
C GLU A 198 -17.67 -2.60 0.47
N ARG A 199 -17.02 -2.62 1.64
CA ARG A 199 -16.32 -3.82 2.12
C ARG A 199 -17.27 -4.96 2.48
N GLU A 200 -18.47 -4.64 2.96
CA GLU A 200 -19.50 -5.63 3.31
C GLU A 200 -20.04 -6.33 2.05
N ILE A 201 -20.50 -5.57 1.05
CA ILE A 201 -21.06 -6.11 -0.19
C ILE A 201 -19.98 -6.82 -1.02
N GLY A 202 -18.79 -6.22 -1.05
CA GLY A 202 -17.62 -6.73 -1.74
C GLY A 202 -17.07 -5.71 -2.73
N VAL A 203 -15.75 -5.49 -2.65
CA VAL A 203 -15.05 -4.46 -3.41
C VAL A 203 -13.63 -4.90 -3.72
N CYS A 204 -13.13 -4.52 -4.89
CA CYS A 204 -11.73 -4.64 -5.26
C CYS A 204 -11.09 -3.25 -5.22
N LEU A 205 -10.16 -3.04 -4.29
CA LEU A 205 -9.29 -1.87 -4.29
C LEU A 205 -8.12 -2.14 -5.24
N VAL A 206 -7.89 -1.19 -6.16
CA VAL A 206 -6.73 -1.19 -7.06
C VAL A 206 -5.97 0.11 -6.86
N ASP A 207 -4.80 0.03 -6.25
CA ASP A 207 -3.91 1.16 -5.95
C ASP A 207 -2.82 1.26 -7.02
N LEU A 208 -2.92 2.26 -7.90
CA LEU A 208 -2.02 2.46 -9.04
C LEU A 208 -0.82 3.33 -8.64
N GLY A 209 0.19 2.69 -8.07
CA GLY A 209 1.43 3.33 -7.65
C GLY A 209 2.42 3.64 -8.79
N GLY A 210 3.56 4.24 -8.43
CA GLY A 210 4.61 4.57 -9.39
C GLY A 210 5.36 3.36 -9.94
N GLY A 211 5.60 2.34 -9.11
CA GLY A 211 6.35 1.14 -9.51
C GLY A 211 5.54 -0.16 -9.49
N THR A 212 4.37 -0.14 -8.85
CA THR A 212 3.55 -1.30 -8.52
C THR A 212 2.09 -0.91 -8.66
N THR A 213 1.25 -1.91 -8.83
CA THR A 213 -0.20 -1.82 -8.69
C THR A 213 -0.61 -2.82 -7.63
N ASP A 214 -1.15 -2.33 -6.52
CA ASP A 214 -1.45 -3.14 -5.36
C ASP A 214 -2.97 -3.40 -5.30
N ILE A 215 -3.34 -4.65 -5.05
CA ILE A 215 -4.73 -5.12 -5.14
C ILE A 215 -5.14 -5.71 -3.80
N ALA A 216 -6.31 -5.32 -3.30
CA ALA A 216 -6.95 -5.92 -2.14
C ALA A 216 -8.44 -6.13 -2.39
N ILE A 217 -8.91 -7.36 -2.17
CA ILE A 217 -10.31 -7.74 -2.36
C ILE A 217 -10.95 -7.93 -0.98
N PHE A 218 -12.08 -7.28 -0.76
CA PHE A 218 -12.87 -7.38 0.46
C PHE A 218 -14.24 -7.97 0.17
N SER A 219 -14.82 -8.65 1.15
CA SER A 219 -16.23 -9.08 1.18
C SER A 219 -16.60 -9.44 2.60
N LYS A 220 -17.81 -9.12 3.06
CA LYS A 220 -18.24 -9.32 4.46
C LYS A 220 -17.25 -8.68 5.44
N ASP A 221 -16.94 -7.41 5.18
CA ASP A 221 -16.01 -6.53 5.92
C ASP A 221 -14.63 -7.14 6.24
N SER A 222 -14.19 -8.10 5.42
CA SER A 222 -12.91 -8.78 5.63
C SER A 222 -12.16 -9.01 4.33
N ILE A 223 -10.84 -8.91 4.41
CA ILE A 223 -9.96 -9.10 3.27
C ILE A 223 -9.97 -10.57 2.83
N LYS A 224 -10.18 -10.82 1.55
CA LYS A 224 -10.24 -12.16 0.95
C LYS A 224 -9.00 -12.51 0.15
N HIS A 225 -8.38 -11.51 -0.45
CA HIS A 225 -7.23 -11.69 -1.32
C HIS A 225 -6.38 -10.41 -1.36
N THR A 226 -5.08 -10.60 -1.54
CA THR A 226 -4.12 -9.53 -1.84
C THR A 226 -3.21 -9.99 -2.97
N ALA A 227 -2.90 -9.08 -3.87
CA ALA A 227 -1.98 -9.30 -4.98
C ALA A 227 -1.22 -8.01 -5.27
N VAL A 228 -0.04 -8.15 -5.90
CA VAL A 228 0.76 -7.01 -6.34
C VAL A 228 1.28 -7.28 -7.74
N LEU A 229 1.01 -6.34 -8.64
CA LEU A 229 1.58 -6.33 -9.99
C LEU A 229 2.81 -5.43 -10.01
N ALA A 230 3.89 -5.91 -10.63
CA ALA A 230 5.14 -5.15 -10.78
C ALA A 230 5.08 -4.16 -11.96
N LEU A 231 3.94 -3.51 -12.12
CA LEU A 231 3.60 -2.52 -13.15
C LEU A 231 2.97 -1.31 -12.48
N GLY A 232 3.36 -0.11 -12.88
CA GLY A 232 2.78 1.13 -12.36
C GLY A 232 3.06 2.33 -13.26
N GLY A 233 2.90 3.53 -12.72
CA GLY A 233 3.04 4.79 -13.47
C GLY A 233 4.38 4.96 -14.21
N ASN A 234 5.48 4.39 -13.70
CA ASN A 234 6.78 4.42 -14.37
C ASN A 234 6.80 3.63 -15.68
N ASN A 235 6.02 2.56 -15.79
CA ASN A 235 5.89 1.81 -17.04
C ASN A 235 5.22 2.68 -18.10
N LEU A 236 4.14 3.36 -17.72
CA LEU A 236 3.46 4.30 -18.60
C LEU A 236 4.38 5.45 -19.04
N THR A 237 5.15 6.02 -18.11
CA THR A 237 6.13 7.07 -18.44
C THR A 237 7.20 6.58 -19.42
N ASN A 238 7.68 5.35 -19.27
CA ASN A 238 8.65 4.74 -20.20
C ASN A 238 8.05 4.60 -21.61
N ASP A 239 6.80 4.15 -21.72
CA ASP A 239 6.12 4.00 -23.01
C ASP A 239 5.93 5.35 -23.70
N ILE A 240 5.55 6.38 -22.94
CA ILE A 240 5.43 7.76 -23.44
C ILE A 240 6.80 8.27 -23.91
N ALA A 241 7.85 8.09 -23.11
CA ALA A 241 9.21 8.52 -23.46
C ALA A 241 9.68 7.88 -24.78
N PHE A 242 9.44 6.57 -24.92
CA PHE A 242 9.80 5.81 -26.11
C PHE A 242 8.95 6.21 -27.32
N GLY A 243 7.62 6.18 -27.19
CA GLY A 243 6.68 6.45 -28.28
C GLY A 243 6.77 7.89 -28.80
N LEU A 244 6.93 8.86 -27.90
CA LEU A 244 7.08 10.27 -28.28
C LEU A 244 8.52 10.66 -28.59
N ARG A 245 9.51 9.81 -28.26
CA ARG A 245 10.96 10.09 -28.38
C ARG A 245 11.34 11.37 -27.63
N THR A 246 10.96 11.42 -26.35
CA THR A 246 11.17 12.54 -25.44
C THR A 246 11.93 12.07 -24.18
N PRO A 247 12.73 12.93 -23.51
CA PRO A 247 13.39 12.54 -22.25
C PRO A 247 12.40 12.07 -21.18
N MET A 248 12.81 11.15 -20.30
CA MET A 248 11.97 10.60 -19.22
C MET A 248 11.32 11.66 -18.33
N THR A 249 12.06 12.71 -17.99
CA THR A 249 11.55 13.82 -17.16
C THR A 249 10.45 14.61 -17.88
N ALA A 250 10.59 14.80 -19.19
CA ALA A 250 9.57 15.44 -20.02
C ALA A 250 8.36 14.51 -20.23
N ALA A 251 8.59 13.21 -20.41
CA ALA A 251 7.51 12.22 -20.51
C ALA A 251 6.64 12.18 -19.25
N GLU A 252 7.25 12.21 -18.07
CA GLU A 252 6.50 12.25 -16.79
C GLU A 252 5.64 13.51 -16.70
N LYS A 253 6.21 14.66 -17.08
CA LYS A 253 5.48 15.92 -17.12
C LYS A 253 4.31 15.87 -18.10
N ILE A 254 4.54 15.39 -19.33
CA ILE A 254 3.50 15.23 -20.35
C ILE A 254 2.40 14.27 -19.86
N LYS A 255 2.76 13.17 -19.18
CA LYS A 255 1.81 12.22 -18.60
C LYS A 255 0.89 12.91 -17.59
N ILE A 256 1.45 13.70 -16.68
CA ILE A 256 0.69 14.43 -15.65
C ILE A 256 -0.17 15.53 -16.28
N ASP A 257 0.39 16.33 -17.19
CA ASP A 257 -0.28 17.52 -17.73
C ASP A 257 -1.33 17.17 -18.80
N HIS A 258 -1.14 16.07 -19.54
CA HIS A 258 -1.91 15.77 -20.76
C HIS A 258 -2.37 14.33 -20.91
N GLY A 259 -2.02 13.42 -20.00
CA GLY A 259 -2.36 12.00 -20.10
C GLY A 259 -3.87 11.75 -20.15
N CYS A 260 -4.28 10.78 -20.98
CA CYS A 260 -5.65 10.27 -21.04
C CYS A 260 -5.58 8.76 -21.30
N ALA A 261 -6.30 7.99 -20.48
CA ALA A 261 -6.29 6.52 -20.55
C ALA A 261 -7.32 5.95 -21.56
N LEU A 262 -8.10 6.80 -22.21
CA LEU A 262 -9.08 6.44 -23.25
C LEU A 262 -8.94 7.41 -24.43
N ALA A 263 -8.38 6.95 -25.54
CA ALA A 263 -8.11 7.80 -26.70
C ALA A 263 -9.38 8.37 -27.33
N GLU A 264 -10.52 7.69 -27.19
CA GLU A 264 -11.81 8.18 -27.69
C GLU A 264 -12.30 9.48 -27.02
N LEU A 265 -11.83 9.78 -25.81
CA LEU A 265 -12.17 11.01 -25.10
C LEU A 265 -11.36 12.22 -25.59
N VAL A 266 -10.31 12.00 -26.39
CA VAL A 266 -9.42 13.07 -26.86
C VAL A 266 -9.96 13.68 -28.15
N LYS A 267 -10.15 15.00 -28.14
CA LYS A 267 -10.56 15.75 -29.34
C LYS A 267 -9.44 15.75 -30.38
N VAL A 268 -9.85 15.70 -31.65
CA VAL A 268 -8.94 15.56 -32.80
C VAL A 268 -8.00 16.75 -32.97
N ASP A 269 -8.41 17.94 -32.53
CA ASP A 269 -7.71 19.21 -32.68
C ASP A 269 -6.80 19.59 -31.49
N GLU A 270 -6.76 18.77 -30.43
CA GLU A 270 -5.87 19.03 -29.29
C GLU A 270 -4.41 18.65 -29.65
N GLY A 271 -3.52 19.64 -29.61
CA GLY A 271 -2.09 19.48 -29.79
C GLY A 271 -1.31 19.65 -28.49
N ILE A 272 -0.16 18.99 -28.38
CA ILE A 272 0.79 19.12 -27.28
C ILE A 272 2.19 19.41 -27.82
N GLU A 273 2.98 20.16 -27.05
CA GLU A 273 4.38 20.38 -27.33
C GLU A 273 5.23 19.29 -26.67
N VAL A 274 6.04 18.61 -27.47
CA VAL A 274 6.87 17.48 -27.03
C VAL A 274 8.34 17.82 -27.19
N PRO A 275 9.10 17.97 -26.09
CA PRO A 275 10.55 18.15 -26.16
C PRO A 275 11.22 16.97 -26.86
N SER A 276 12.20 17.25 -27.72
CA SER A 276 12.96 16.21 -28.42
C SER A 276 14.23 15.82 -27.66
N VAL A 277 14.71 14.61 -27.90
CA VAL A 277 16.02 14.16 -27.40
C VAL A 277 17.19 14.80 -28.17
N GLY A 278 18.33 14.94 -27.50
CA GLY A 278 19.59 15.34 -28.16
C GLY A 278 19.68 16.81 -28.57
N GLY A 279 18.99 17.72 -27.86
CA GLY A 279 19.07 19.16 -28.10
C GLY A 279 18.34 19.65 -29.36
N ARG A 280 17.50 18.80 -29.96
CA ARG A 280 16.61 19.20 -31.06
C ARG A 280 15.43 20.00 -30.51
N ASP A 281 14.86 20.83 -31.37
CA ASP A 281 13.68 21.61 -31.03
C ASP A 281 12.48 20.73 -30.65
N SER A 282 11.59 21.29 -29.83
CA SER A 282 10.30 20.69 -29.51
C SER A 282 9.47 20.47 -30.77
N ARG A 283 8.59 19.46 -30.72
CA ARG A 283 7.69 19.10 -31.81
C ARG A 283 6.24 19.22 -31.34
N ALA A 284 5.39 19.84 -32.14
CA ALA A 284 3.95 19.75 -31.94
C ALA A 284 3.44 18.36 -32.38
N MET A 285 2.67 17.71 -31.52
CA MET A 285 2.05 16.41 -31.79
C MET A 285 0.59 16.42 -31.37
N SER A 286 -0.25 15.62 -32.02
CA SER A 286 -1.64 15.45 -31.55
C SER A 286 -1.63 14.77 -30.18
N LYS A 287 -2.44 15.28 -29.26
CA LYS A 287 -2.69 14.66 -27.95
C LYS A 287 -3.28 13.26 -28.08
N ARG A 288 -3.97 12.98 -29.19
CA ARG A 288 -4.49 11.63 -29.48
C ARG A 288 -3.38 10.59 -29.55
N VAL A 289 -2.22 10.94 -30.10
CA VAL A 289 -1.05 10.04 -30.16
C VAL A 289 -0.56 9.69 -28.75
N LEU A 290 -0.60 10.64 -27.80
CA LEU A 290 -0.27 10.36 -26.40
C LEU A 290 -1.27 9.37 -25.79
N ALA A 291 -2.58 9.59 -26.01
CA ALA A 291 -3.60 8.71 -25.47
C ALA A 291 -3.54 7.29 -26.06
N GLU A 292 -3.23 7.15 -27.35
CA GLU A 292 -3.01 5.87 -28.02
C GLU A 292 -1.76 5.11 -27.49
N ILE A 293 -0.86 5.79 -26.77
CA ILE A 293 0.23 5.15 -26.00
C ILE A 293 -0.23 4.79 -24.58
N CYS A 294 -1.01 5.67 -23.94
CA CYS A 294 -1.45 5.48 -22.57
C CYS A 294 -2.48 4.37 -22.39
N GLU A 295 -3.51 4.36 -23.24
CA GLU A 295 -4.63 3.42 -23.19
C GLU A 295 -4.19 1.95 -23.13
N PRO A 296 -3.35 1.42 -24.06
CA PRO A 296 -2.97 0.01 -24.02
C PRO A 296 -2.17 -0.37 -22.76
N ARG A 297 -1.39 0.55 -22.18
CA ARG A 297 -0.69 0.30 -20.92
C ARG A 297 -1.66 0.23 -19.74
N CYS A 298 -2.67 1.11 -19.72
CA CYS A 298 -3.72 1.05 -18.70
C CYS A 298 -4.56 -0.23 -18.84
N GLU A 299 -4.92 -0.62 -20.06
CA GLU A 299 -5.61 -1.89 -20.34
C GLU A 299 -4.78 -3.10 -19.87
N GLU A 300 -3.47 -3.12 -20.14
CA GLU A 300 -2.58 -4.19 -19.69
C GLU A 300 -2.57 -4.31 -18.16
N ILE A 301 -2.48 -3.19 -17.44
CA ILE A 301 -2.48 -3.20 -15.96
C ILE A 301 -3.82 -3.73 -15.42
N LEU A 302 -4.94 -3.38 -16.06
CA LEU A 302 -6.28 -3.77 -15.60
C LEU A 302 -6.68 -5.19 -16.03
N ALA A 303 -6.03 -5.77 -17.04
CA ALA A 303 -6.33 -7.10 -17.56
C ALA A 303 -5.57 -8.24 -16.85
N LEU A 304 -4.52 -7.91 -16.09
CA LEU A 304 -3.67 -8.86 -15.34
C LEU A 304 -4.19 -9.14 -13.94
#